data_AF-F3PW42-F1
#
_entry.id   AF-F3PW42-F1
#
_cell.length_a   1.000
_cell.length_b   1.000
_cell.length_c   1.000
_cell.angle_alpha   90.00
_cell.angle_beta   90.00
_cell.angle_gamma   90.00
#
_symmetry.space_group_name_H-M   'P 1'
#
loop_
_entity.id
_entity.type
_entity.pdbx_description
1 polymer ?
#
loop_
_entity_poly.entity_id
_entity_poly.type
_entity_poly.pdbx_seq_one_letter_code
_entity_poly.pdbx_strand_id
1 'polypeptide(L)'
;MSVKRTFLFLACAGVLFAGCGNAGGKKEDTAAEKTAIVGDDRDGHGCIASAGYTWSEVQKDCIRLWEKGVRMDAVDDAERSLFLVFSPDSAQVELFFSEEEVPNEILDRRGLPSGGYAWNVEDDDTKNVRFENGKWTVCQRGKLIYRQTDDTPDK
;
A
#
# COMPACT_ATOMS: atom_id res chain seq x y z
N MET A 1 -13.35 -9.23 -39.96
CA MET A 1 -13.64 -8.10 -40.87
C MET A 1 -12.70 -6.95 -40.53
N SER A 2 -12.02 -6.44 -41.54
CA SER A 2 -11.02 -5.37 -41.48
C SER A 2 -11.69 -4.06 -41.85
N VAL A 3 -11.44 -2.98 -41.11
CA VAL A 3 -11.36 -1.63 -41.70
C VAL A 3 -10.24 -0.86 -41.01
N LYS A 4 -9.12 -0.75 -41.74
CA LYS A 4 -8.04 0.21 -41.55
C LYS A 4 -8.54 1.62 -41.90
N ARG A 5 -8.08 2.64 -41.18
CA ARG A 5 -8.05 4.02 -41.69
C ARG A 5 -6.64 4.56 -41.54
N THR A 6 -5.94 4.57 -42.67
CA THR A 6 -4.62 5.17 -42.86
C THR A 6 -4.78 6.50 -43.60
N PHE A 7 -3.80 7.38 -43.37
CA PHE A 7 -3.35 8.53 -44.16
C PHE A 7 -3.91 9.92 -43.80
N LEU A 8 -3.01 10.81 -43.37
CA LEU A 8 -2.44 11.80 -44.29
C LEU A 8 -1.08 12.33 -43.80
N PHE A 9 -0.05 12.20 -44.65
CA PHE A 9 1.26 12.80 -44.48
C PHE A 9 1.19 14.29 -44.84
N LEU A 10 1.81 15.16 -44.03
CA LEU A 10 2.19 16.50 -44.45
C LEU A 10 3.70 16.67 -44.21
N ALA A 11 4.46 16.66 -45.30
CA ALA A 11 5.87 16.98 -45.33
C ALA A 11 6.05 18.50 -45.37
N CYS A 12 6.79 19.06 -44.41
CA CYS A 12 7.34 20.41 -44.52
C CYS A 12 8.85 20.30 -44.70
N ALA A 13 9.29 20.76 -45.88
CA ALA A 13 10.67 20.91 -46.28
C ALA A 13 11.42 21.90 -45.38
N GLY A 14 12.74 21.70 -45.27
CA GLY A 14 13.60 22.31 -44.27
C GLY A 14 13.94 23.79 -44.47
N VAL A 15 14.55 24.34 -43.43
CA VAL A 15 15.41 25.52 -43.49
C VAL A 15 16.61 25.27 -42.57
N LEU A 16 17.80 25.20 -43.15
CA LEU A 16 19.08 25.22 -42.46
C LEU A 16 19.43 26.69 -42.17
N PHE A 17 19.55 27.06 -40.89
CA PHE A 17 20.28 28.26 -40.49
C PHE A 17 21.58 27.85 -39.80
N ALA A 18 22.70 28.13 -40.46
CA ALA A 18 24.01 28.20 -39.87
C ALA A 18 24.16 29.54 -39.15
N GLY A 19 24.54 29.51 -37.87
CA GLY A 19 24.91 30.69 -37.09
C GLY A 19 26.04 30.36 -36.13
N CYS A 20 27.18 31.06 -36.27
CA CYS A 20 28.35 30.96 -35.39
C CYS A 20 28.30 32.00 -34.26
N GLY A 21 28.78 31.59 -33.08
CA GLY A 21 29.44 32.45 -32.09
C GLY A 21 28.55 33.00 -30.96
N ASN A 22 28.82 32.58 -29.71
CA ASN A 22 29.71 33.31 -28.79
C ASN A 22 29.86 32.53 -27.47
N ALA A 23 31.01 32.69 -26.83
CA ALA A 23 31.36 32.13 -25.53
C ALA A 23 30.35 32.52 -24.44
N GLY A 24 30.04 31.57 -23.55
CA GLY A 24 29.21 31.88 -22.38
C GLY A 24 28.97 30.68 -21.47
N GLY A 25 29.78 30.59 -20.41
CA GLY A 25 29.39 29.98 -19.13
C GLY A 25 29.27 28.46 -19.08
N LYS A 26 30.30 27.79 -18.54
CA LYS A 26 30.09 26.59 -17.74
C LYS A 26 29.12 26.97 -16.61
N LYS A 27 27.86 26.52 -16.70
CA LYS A 27 27.06 26.33 -15.48
C LYS A 27 27.57 25.04 -14.85
N GLU A 28 28.48 25.23 -13.92
CA GLU A 28 28.69 24.32 -12.80
C GLU A 28 27.33 24.19 -12.11
N ASP A 29 26.65 23.06 -12.34
CA ASP A 29 25.59 22.63 -11.46
C ASP A 29 26.26 22.19 -10.15
N THR A 30 26.57 23.18 -9.32
CA THR A 30 26.87 22.95 -7.91
C THR A 30 25.69 22.19 -7.33
N ALA A 31 25.91 20.91 -7.07
CA ALA A 31 25.03 20.09 -6.27
C ALA A 31 24.89 20.78 -4.90
N ALA A 32 23.87 21.61 -4.78
CA ALA A 32 23.37 22.05 -3.50
C ALA A 32 22.93 20.78 -2.78
N GLU A 33 23.71 20.38 -1.78
CA GLU A 33 23.33 19.42 -0.77
C GLU A 33 22.02 19.94 -0.14
N LYS A 34 20.89 19.49 -0.68
CA LYS A 34 19.57 19.71 -0.08
C LYS A 34 19.61 18.90 1.21
N THR A 35 19.96 19.56 2.30
CA THR A 35 19.75 19.04 3.65
C THR A 35 18.28 18.60 3.70
N ALA A 36 18.05 17.28 3.69
CA ALA A 36 16.72 16.73 3.75
C ALA A 36 16.14 17.10 5.11
N ILE A 37 15.21 18.06 5.12
CA ILE A 37 14.50 18.44 6.33
C ILE A 37 13.66 17.22 6.74
N VAL A 38 13.92 16.69 7.93
CA VAL A 38 13.16 15.57 8.49
C VAL A 38 11.68 15.99 8.59
N GLY A 39 10.79 15.21 7.95
CA GLY A 39 9.34 15.47 7.96
C GLY A 39 8.81 16.40 6.87
N ASP A 40 9.59 16.71 5.82
CA ASP A 40 9.13 17.42 4.61
C ASP A 40 8.28 16.53 3.67
N ASP A 41 8.09 15.26 4.03
CA ASP A 41 7.43 14.21 3.25
C ASP A 41 6.05 13.83 3.81
N ARG A 42 5.33 14.81 4.37
CA ARG A 42 3.96 14.60 4.86
C ARG A 42 2.99 14.32 3.71
N ASP A 43 2.17 13.28 3.86
CA ASP A 43 1.06 13.00 2.95
C ASP A 43 -0.18 13.90 3.22
N GLY A 44 -1.28 13.66 2.50
CA GLY A 44 -2.53 14.41 2.64
C GLY A 44 -3.19 14.30 4.01
N HIS A 45 -2.85 13.26 4.79
CA HIS A 45 -3.29 13.07 6.17
C HIS A 45 -2.29 13.64 7.19
N GLY A 46 -1.13 14.13 6.73
CA GLY A 46 -0.06 14.63 7.58
C GLY A 46 0.89 13.53 8.08
N CYS A 47 0.76 12.30 7.58
CA CYS A 47 1.63 11.19 7.98
C CYS A 47 3.00 11.32 7.34
N ILE A 48 4.05 11.08 8.13
CA ILE A 48 5.45 11.18 7.71
C ILE A 48 5.92 9.79 7.29
N ALA A 49 5.87 9.49 5.99
CA ALA A 49 6.16 8.16 5.46
C ALA A 49 7.61 7.71 5.75
N SER A 50 8.58 8.62 5.69
CA SER A 50 10.00 8.37 6.01
C SER A 50 10.24 7.99 7.47
N ALA A 51 9.32 8.36 8.37
CA ALA A 51 9.32 7.94 9.77
C ALA A 51 8.51 6.65 10.01
N GLY A 52 8.03 6.02 8.92
CA GLY A 52 7.25 4.78 8.89
C GLY A 52 5.79 4.94 9.30
N TYR A 53 5.28 6.18 9.32
CA TYR A 53 3.86 6.43 9.59
C TYR A 53 3.02 6.25 8.32
N THR A 54 1.89 5.60 8.48
CA THR A 54 0.84 5.47 7.46
C THR A 54 -0.51 5.82 8.06
N TRP A 55 -1.41 6.38 7.26
CA TRP A 55 -2.77 6.65 7.70
C TRP A 55 -3.55 5.35 7.84
N SER A 56 -4.26 5.18 8.96
CA SER A 56 -5.25 4.11 9.12
C SER A 56 -6.65 4.69 9.16
N GLU A 57 -7.50 4.19 8.26
CA GLU A 57 -8.89 4.60 8.17
C GLU A 57 -9.70 4.14 9.39
N VAL A 58 -9.36 2.99 9.99
CA VAL A 58 -10.10 2.46 11.15
C VAL A 58 -9.63 3.04 12.49
N GLN A 59 -8.40 3.55 12.55
CA GLN A 59 -7.86 4.24 13.75
C GLN A 59 -8.06 5.77 13.67
N LYS A 60 -8.22 6.34 12.46
CA LYS A 60 -8.22 7.78 12.19
C LYS A 60 -6.96 8.47 12.72
N ASP A 61 -5.81 7.82 12.54
CA ASP A 61 -4.51 8.29 13.02
C ASP A 61 -3.38 7.83 12.10
N CYS A 62 -2.24 8.53 12.17
CA CYS A 62 -0.99 8.12 11.58
C CYS A 62 -0.32 7.08 12.47
N ILE A 63 -0.23 5.84 12.01
CA ILE A 63 0.26 4.70 12.79
C ILE A 63 1.52 4.10 12.18
N ARG A 64 2.27 3.38 13.02
CA ARG A 64 3.28 2.42 12.57
C ARG A 64 2.71 1.03 12.66
N LEU A 65 2.71 0.31 11.53
CA LEU A 65 2.05 -0.99 11.43
C LEU A 65 2.64 -2.02 12.41
N TRP A 66 3.96 -2.01 12.63
CA TRP A 66 4.60 -2.93 13.59
C TRP A 66 4.32 -2.59 15.06
N GLU A 67 3.84 -1.38 15.38
CA GLU A 67 3.46 -0.99 16.74
C GLU A 67 1.99 -1.24 17.03
N LYS A 68 1.13 -1.14 16.00
CA LYS A 68 -0.34 -1.15 16.14
C LYS A 68 -1.02 -2.38 15.53
N GLY A 69 -0.39 -3.05 14.59
CA GLY A 69 -0.96 -4.15 13.84
C GLY A 69 -0.48 -5.52 14.29
N VAL A 70 -1.22 -6.55 13.90
CA VAL A 70 -0.79 -7.95 13.98
C VAL A 70 -0.14 -8.32 12.66
N ARG A 71 1.13 -8.72 12.69
CA ARG A 71 1.85 -9.20 11.51
C ARG A 71 1.36 -10.58 11.09
N MET A 72 1.13 -10.74 9.79
CA MET A 72 0.66 -11.95 9.15
C MET A 72 1.54 -12.28 7.96
N ASP A 73 1.90 -13.55 7.79
CA ASP A 73 2.65 -14.03 6.62
C ASP A 73 1.72 -14.82 5.69
N ALA A 74 1.92 -14.67 4.38
CA ALA A 74 1.20 -15.47 3.41
C ALA A 74 1.64 -16.93 3.50
N VAL A 75 0.69 -17.84 3.32
CA VAL A 75 1.00 -19.28 3.46
C VAL A 75 1.70 -19.88 2.26
N ASP A 76 1.61 -19.23 1.09
CA ASP A 76 2.17 -19.71 -0.17
C ASP A 76 3.40 -18.95 -0.64
N ASP A 77 3.79 -17.90 0.08
CA ASP A 77 4.94 -17.05 -0.26
C ASP A 77 5.37 -16.24 0.96
N ALA A 78 6.53 -16.58 1.52
CA ALA A 78 7.03 -15.94 2.73
C ALA A 78 7.44 -14.47 2.54
N GLU A 79 7.54 -13.98 1.31
CA GLU A 79 7.85 -12.57 1.02
C GLU A 79 6.59 -11.69 1.08
N ARG A 80 5.40 -12.29 0.97
CA ARG A 80 4.12 -11.58 1.11
C ARG A 80 3.65 -11.59 2.56
N SER A 81 3.30 -10.42 3.05
CA SER A 81 2.79 -10.23 4.41
C SER A 81 1.65 -9.20 4.42
N LEU A 82 0.92 -9.16 5.53
CA LEU A 82 0.01 -8.06 5.81
C LEU A 82 -0.01 -7.73 7.29
N PHE A 83 -0.47 -6.54 7.63
CA PHE A 83 -0.83 -6.19 9.01
C PHE A 83 -2.35 -6.11 9.16
N LEU A 84 -2.88 -6.73 10.22
CA LEU A 84 -4.25 -6.51 10.68
C LEU A 84 -4.24 -5.36 11.69
N VAL A 85 -4.92 -4.26 11.36
CA VAL A 85 -5.12 -3.13 12.27
C VAL A 85 -6.60 -3.04 12.63
N PHE A 86 -6.93 -3.24 13.90
CA PHE A 86 -8.32 -3.17 14.36
C PHE A 86 -8.73 -1.73 14.70
N SER A 87 -9.99 -1.38 14.48
CA SER A 87 -10.57 -0.17 15.08
C SER A 87 -10.52 -0.26 16.62
N PRO A 88 -10.55 0.88 17.35
CA PRO A 88 -10.52 0.88 18.82
C PRO A 88 -11.62 0.04 19.50
N ASP A 89 -12.79 -0.07 18.89
CA ASP A 89 -13.93 -0.88 19.35
C ASP A 89 -13.96 -2.31 18.75
N SER A 90 -12.96 -2.61 17.92
CA SER A 90 -12.81 -3.83 17.13
C SER A 90 -14.00 -4.11 16.21
N ALA A 91 -14.83 -3.11 15.89
CA ALA A 91 -15.93 -3.25 14.94
C ALA A 91 -15.42 -3.42 13.50
N GLN A 92 -14.22 -2.93 13.19
CA GLN A 92 -13.60 -3.04 11.87
C GLN A 92 -12.16 -3.54 11.98
N VAL A 93 -11.66 -4.11 10.90
CA VAL A 93 -10.22 -4.40 10.71
C VAL A 93 -9.81 -3.91 9.33
N GLU A 94 -8.69 -3.19 9.28
CA GLU A 94 -8.01 -2.76 8.06
C GLU A 94 -6.83 -3.68 7.80
N LEU A 95 -6.77 -4.22 6.58
CA LEU A 95 -5.72 -5.10 6.09
C LEU A 95 -4.74 -4.27 5.28
N PHE A 96 -3.52 -4.14 5.77
CA PHE A 96 -2.41 -3.47 5.08
C PHE A 96 -1.54 -4.51 4.39
N PHE A 97 -1.65 -4.63 3.07
CA PHE A 97 -0.86 -5.58 2.27
C PHE A 97 0.55 -5.05 2.04
N SER A 98 1.54 -5.94 2.02
CA SER A 98 2.92 -5.58 1.63
C SER A 98 3.11 -5.47 0.12
N GLU A 99 2.16 -5.97 -0.67
CA GLU A 99 2.18 -5.94 -2.13
C GLU A 99 1.88 -4.52 -2.62
N GLU A 100 2.74 -4.00 -3.50
CA GLU A 100 2.51 -2.72 -4.16
C GLU A 100 1.26 -2.83 -5.07
N GLU A 101 0.53 -1.72 -5.24
CA GLU A 101 -0.69 -1.62 -6.04
C GLU A 101 -1.92 -2.41 -5.53
N VAL A 102 -1.81 -3.14 -4.42
CA VAL A 102 -2.96 -3.74 -3.73
C VAL A 102 -3.49 -2.75 -2.69
N PRO A 103 -4.72 -2.23 -2.83
CA PRO A 103 -5.28 -1.30 -1.86
C PRO A 103 -5.57 -2.00 -0.52
N ASN A 104 -5.50 -1.25 0.56
CA ASN A 104 -5.96 -1.73 1.87
C ASN A 104 -7.45 -2.10 1.82
N GLU A 105 -7.81 -3.15 2.54
CA GLU A 105 -9.20 -3.61 2.65
C GLU A 105 -9.71 -3.40 4.07
N ILE A 106 -10.94 -2.90 4.23
CA ILE A 106 -11.61 -2.79 5.53
C ILE A 106 -12.73 -3.83 5.59
N LEU A 107 -12.75 -4.60 6.67
CA LEU A 107 -13.74 -5.63 6.91
C LEU A 107 -14.52 -5.33 8.20
N ASP A 108 -15.81 -5.61 8.20
CA ASP A 108 -16.69 -5.38 9.36
C ASP A 108 -16.84 -6.64 10.21
N ARG A 109 -16.88 -6.45 11.53
CA ARG A 109 -17.08 -7.52 12.51
C ARG A 109 -18.51 -8.02 12.46
N ARG A 110 -18.67 -9.34 12.43
CA ARG A 110 -19.94 -10.03 12.69
C ARG A 110 -19.78 -11.14 13.72
N GLY A 111 -20.85 -11.43 14.44
CA GLY A 111 -20.93 -12.59 15.34
C GLY A 111 -21.14 -13.89 14.57
N LEU A 112 -20.56 -14.98 15.05
CA LEU A 112 -20.76 -16.31 14.49
C LEU A 112 -21.78 -17.12 15.32
N PRO A 113 -22.64 -17.95 14.70
CA PRO A 113 -23.58 -18.82 15.43
C PRO A 113 -22.91 -19.78 16.43
N SER A 114 -21.68 -20.20 16.13
CA SER A 114 -20.85 -21.04 17.00
C SER A 114 -20.23 -20.30 18.19
N GLY A 115 -20.48 -18.99 18.31
CA GLY A 115 -19.74 -18.10 19.18
C GLY A 115 -18.46 -17.56 18.54
N GLY A 116 -17.97 -16.45 19.08
CA GLY A 116 -16.84 -15.70 18.54
C GLY A 116 -17.23 -14.74 17.41
N TYR A 117 -16.20 -14.20 16.75
CA TYR A 117 -16.33 -13.16 15.74
C TYR A 117 -15.57 -13.53 14.46
N ALA A 118 -16.04 -12.98 13.36
CA ALA A 118 -15.30 -12.91 12.11
C ALA A 118 -15.37 -11.48 11.58
N TRP A 119 -14.37 -11.07 10.81
CA TRP A 119 -14.43 -9.86 10.02
C TRP A 119 -14.42 -10.23 8.54
N ASN A 120 -15.43 -9.76 7.81
CA ASN A 120 -15.57 -9.95 6.37
C ASN A 120 -16.57 -8.92 5.81
N VAL A 121 -16.61 -8.79 4.49
CA VAL A 121 -17.73 -8.14 3.81
C VAL A 121 -18.78 -9.23 3.53
N GLU A 122 -20.06 -8.93 3.76
CA GLU A 122 -21.15 -9.84 3.41
C GLU A 122 -21.32 -9.89 1.87
N ASP A 123 -21.56 -11.10 1.34
CA ASP A 123 -21.54 -11.50 -0.09
C ASP A 123 -20.16 -11.72 -0.76
N ASP A 124 -20.05 -12.85 -1.47
CA ASP A 124 -19.30 -13.06 -2.74
C ASP A 124 -17.81 -13.46 -2.83
N ASP A 125 -17.18 -14.08 -1.82
CA ASP A 125 -15.79 -14.60 -1.86
C ASP A 125 -14.73 -13.71 -1.21
N THR A 126 -15.19 -12.89 -0.28
CA THR A 126 -14.42 -11.96 0.53
C THR A 126 -13.45 -12.68 1.48
N LYS A 127 -12.39 -11.96 1.88
CA LYS A 127 -11.49 -12.42 2.93
C LYS A 127 -12.24 -12.49 4.26
N ASN A 128 -11.90 -13.47 5.07
CA ASN A 128 -12.48 -13.72 6.36
C ASN A 128 -11.36 -13.78 7.40
N VAL A 129 -11.34 -12.80 8.31
CA VAL A 129 -10.38 -12.73 9.41
C VAL A 129 -11.00 -13.36 10.65
N ARG A 130 -10.28 -14.28 11.30
CA ARG A 130 -10.74 -14.96 12.52
C ARG A 130 -9.59 -15.10 13.52
N PHE A 131 -9.96 -15.19 14.80
CA PHE A 131 -9.07 -15.60 15.86
C PHE A 131 -9.40 -17.04 16.27
N GLU A 132 -8.51 -17.98 15.96
CA GLU A 132 -8.72 -19.40 16.16
C GLU A 132 -7.45 -20.04 16.75
N ASN A 133 -7.62 -20.91 17.75
CA ASN A 133 -6.51 -21.62 18.39
C ASN A 133 -5.38 -20.69 18.87
N GLY A 134 -5.73 -19.49 19.35
CA GLY A 134 -4.77 -18.51 19.86
C GLY A 134 -4.02 -17.71 18.78
N LYS A 135 -4.38 -17.84 17.50
CA LYS A 135 -3.75 -17.14 16.39
C LYS A 135 -4.78 -16.48 15.48
N TRP A 136 -4.39 -15.36 14.89
CA TRP A 136 -5.15 -14.76 13.79
C TRP A 136 -4.93 -15.54 12.50
N THR A 137 -6.00 -15.65 11.70
CA THR A 137 -5.99 -16.26 10.36
C THR A 137 -6.76 -15.37 9.39
N VAL A 138 -6.32 -15.36 8.13
CA VAL A 138 -7.10 -14.81 7.02
C VAL A 138 -7.36 -15.94 6.03
N CYS A 139 -8.64 -16.21 5.77
CA CYS A 139 -9.08 -17.19 4.80
C CYS A 139 -9.83 -16.50 3.65
N GLN A 140 -9.75 -17.05 2.45
CA GLN A 140 -10.59 -16.63 1.32
C GLN A 140 -11.18 -17.87 0.67
N ARG A 141 -12.50 -17.89 0.46
CA ARG A 141 -13.23 -19.08 -0.06
C ARG A 141 -12.90 -20.38 0.70
N GLY A 142 -12.70 -20.29 2.02
CA GLY A 142 -12.33 -21.42 2.88
C GLY A 142 -10.86 -21.88 2.78
N LYS A 143 -10.04 -21.28 1.90
CA LYS A 143 -8.59 -21.51 1.85
C LYS A 143 -7.89 -20.54 2.80
N LEU A 144 -7.03 -21.05 3.69
CA LEU A 144 -6.11 -20.21 4.47
C LEU A 144 -5.13 -19.53 3.52
N ILE A 145 -5.03 -18.20 3.60
CA ILE A 145 -4.13 -17.39 2.76
C ILE A 145 -3.07 -16.64 3.57
N TYR A 146 -3.38 -16.25 4.81
CA TYR A 146 -2.41 -15.66 5.74
C TYR A 146 -2.54 -16.23 7.14
N ARG A 147 -1.42 -16.33 7.86
CA ARG A 147 -1.35 -16.76 9.27
C ARG A 147 -0.54 -15.76 10.07
N GLN A 148 -0.96 -15.52 11.32
CA GLN A 148 -0.19 -14.72 12.26
C GLN A 148 1.24 -15.24 12.41
N THR A 149 2.21 -14.35 12.29
CA THR A 149 3.62 -14.65 12.51
C THR A 149 3.85 -15.05 13.96
N ASP A 150 4.75 -16.01 14.20
CA ASP A 150 5.11 -16.49 15.54
C ASP A 150 6.07 -15.54 16.28
N ASP A 151 6.44 -14.43 15.64
CA ASP A 151 7.40 -13.48 16.15
C ASP A 151 6.88 -12.85 17.45
N THR A 152 7.59 -13.16 18.53
CA THR A 152 7.58 -12.35 19.73
C THR A 152 8.18 -11.00 19.34
N PRO A 153 7.54 -9.86 19.65
CA PRO A 153 8.18 -8.57 19.41
C PRO A 153 9.49 -8.58 20.20
N ASP A 154 10.63 -8.50 19.52
CA ASP A 154 11.90 -8.15 20.16
C ASP A 154 11.67 -6.77 20.80
N LYS A 155 11.43 -6.78 22.11
CA LYS A 155 11.24 -5.59 22.94
C LYS A 155 12.57 -5.01 23.35
#